data_AF-A0A3N7FLG6-F1
#
_entry.id   AF-A0A3N7FLG6-F1
#
_cell.length_a   1.000
_cell.length_b   1.000
_cell.length_c   1.000
_cell.angle_alpha   90.00
_cell.angle_beta   90.00
_cell.angle_gamma   90.00
#
_symmetry.space_group_name_H-M   'P 1'
#
loop_
_entity.id
_entity.type
_entity.pdbx_description
1 polymer ?
#
loop_
_entity_poly.entity_id
_entity_poly.type
_entity_poly.pdbx_seq_one_letter_code
_entity_poly.pdbx_strand_id
1 'polypeptide(L)'
;MSTTESDFAKNAANLKDLIIRLKPLGADYQPPKLKFSIENLEQLSTNADEAIRIVSQVLPVYSKAVDEQELIFKPFNHLITRSYNYLKVAIDNPAELQTAKTLADTNTRINPRYLTMAE
;
A
#
# COMPACT_ATOMS: atom_id res chain seq x y z
N MET A 1 3.96 11.56 2.18
CA MET A 1 2.55 11.14 2.30
C MET A 1 1.99 10.99 0.91
N SER A 2 1.39 9.83 0.61
CA SER A 2 0.78 9.58 -0.70
C SER A 2 -0.34 10.59 -0.94
N THR A 3 -0.54 11.03 -2.19
CA THR A 3 -1.57 12.00 -2.56
C THR A 3 -2.97 11.53 -2.13
N THR A 4 -3.20 10.21 -2.15
CA THR A 4 -4.46 9.57 -1.76
C THR A 4 -4.78 9.70 -0.26
N GLU A 5 -3.78 9.62 0.63
CA GLU A 5 -4.01 9.76 2.08
C GLU A 5 -4.46 11.18 2.46
N SER A 6 -3.90 12.18 1.80
CA SER A 6 -4.24 13.59 2.03
C SER A 6 -5.70 13.88 1.65
N ASP A 7 -6.19 13.25 0.58
CA ASP A 7 -7.56 13.40 0.11
C ASP A 7 -8.57 12.75 1.06
N PHE A 8 -8.23 11.63 1.71
CA PHE A 8 -9.10 11.01 2.72
C PHE A 8 -9.27 11.87 3.96
N ALA A 9 -8.20 12.47 4.47
CA ALA A 9 -8.28 13.39 5.61
C ALA A 9 -9.16 14.61 5.28
N LYS A 10 -9.02 15.14 4.06
CA LYS A 10 -9.88 16.23 3.57
C LYS A 10 -11.34 15.80 3.44
N ASN A 11 -11.61 14.60 2.93
CA ASN A 11 -12.98 14.07 2.82
C ASN A 11 -13.62 13.84 4.20
N ALA A 12 -12.86 13.36 5.18
CA ALA A 12 -13.32 13.21 6.56
C ALA A 12 -13.65 14.57 7.19
N ALA A 13 -12.82 15.59 6.96
CA ALA A 13 -13.10 16.96 7.40
C ALA A 13 -14.36 17.53 6.74
N ASN A 14 -14.50 17.37 5.41
CA ASN A 14 -15.69 17.82 4.67
C ASN A 14 -16.98 17.14 5.16
N LEU A 15 -16.91 15.84 5.53
CA LEU A 15 -18.04 15.12 6.09
C LEU A 15 -18.45 15.69 7.46
N LYS A 16 -17.48 16.03 8.33
CA LYS A 16 -17.75 16.70 9.61
C LYS A 16 -18.40 18.06 9.41
N ASP A 17 -17.90 18.86 8.45
CA ASP A 17 -18.49 20.15 8.11
C ASP A 17 -19.93 20.02 7.61
N LEU A 18 -20.21 18.99 6.79
CA LEU A 18 -21.57 18.68 6.36
C LEU A 18 -22.46 18.36 7.55
N ILE A 19 -22.03 17.48 8.46
CA ILE A 19 -22.79 17.12 9.67
C ILE A 19 -23.07 18.37 10.53
N ILE A 20 -22.09 19.25 10.71
CA ILE A 20 -22.25 20.52 11.45
C ILE A 20 -23.32 21.40 10.82
N ARG A 21 -23.39 21.46 9.48
CA ARG A 21 -24.42 22.24 8.76
C ARG A 21 -25.81 21.62 8.85
N LEU A 22 -25.89 20.29 8.93
CA LEU A 22 -27.15 19.55 8.96
C LEU A 22 -27.75 19.48 10.38
N LYS A 23 -26.93 19.41 11.43
CA LYS A 23 -27.39 19.30 12.83
C LYS A 23 -28.42 20.35 13.25
N PRO A 24 -28.25 21.65 12.96
CA PRO A 24 -29.21 22.68 13.36
C PRO A 24 -30.60 22.53 12.76
N LEU A 25 -30.72 21.82 11.63
CA LEU A 25 -32.00 21.58 10.97
C LEU A 25 -32.87 20.59 11.76
N GLY A 26 -32.29 19.77 12.64
CA GLY A 26 -33.04 18.86 13.51
C GLY A 26 -34.09 18.04 12.76
N ALA A 27 -35.36 18.18 13.15
CA ALA A 27 -36.50 17.47 12.56
C ALA A 27 -36.89 17.97 11.14
N ASP A 28 -36.47 19.18 10.76
CA ASP A 28 -36.72 19.72 9.41
C ASP A 28 -35.83 19.06 8.36
N TYR A 29 -34.74 18.42 8.79
CA TYR A 29 -33.90 17.61 7.91
C TYR A 29 -34.53 16.23 7.68
N GLN A 30 -35.23 16.10 6.56
CA GLN A 30 -35.90 14.86 6.14
C GLN A 30 -35.21 14.28 4.90
N PRO A 31 -34.08 13.56 5.06
CA PRO A 31 -33.35 13.02 3.94
C PRO A 31 -34.18 11.95 3.19
N PRO A 32 -34.12 11.90 1.86
CA PRO A 32 -34.88 10.93 1.06
C PRO A 32 -34.42 9.48 1.24
N LYS A 33 -33.24 9.26 1.85
CA LYS A 33 -32.69 7.93 2.12
C LYS A 33 -32.11 7.90 3.53
N LEU A 34 -32.36 6.80 4.25
CA LEU A 34 -31.91 6.61 5.62
C LEU A 34 -30.39 6.79 5.78
N LYS A 35 -29.59 6.35 4.82
CA LYS A 35 -28.12 6.51 4.83
C LYS A 35 -27.62 7.96 4.91
N PHE A 36 -28.48 8.93 4.64
CA PHE A 36 -28.17 10.35 4.78
C PHE A 36 -28.76 10.93 6.08
N SER A 37 -29.32 10.13 6.98
CA SER A 37 -29.70 10.60 8.32
C SER A 37 -28.45 11.11 9.06
N ILE A 38 -28.64 12.10 9.95
CA ILE A 38 -27.55 12.66 10.75
C ILE A 38 -26.82 11.56 11.52
N GLU A 39 -27.57 10.62 12.12
CA GLU A 39 -27.02 9.46 12.84
C GLU A 39 -26.10 8.60 11.95
N ASN A 40 -26.53 8.27 10.73
CA ASN A 40 -25.72 7.45 9.82
C ASN A 40 -24.48 8.22 9.32
N LEU A 41 -24.58 9.53 9.14
CA LEU A 41 -23.44 10.36 8.77
C LEU A 41 -22.42 10.47 9.92
N GLU A 42 -22.88 10.59 11.17
CA GLU A 42 -22.02 10.57 12.36
C GLU A 42 -21.33 9.22 12.55
N GLN A 43 -22.05 8.12 12.32
CA GLN A 43 -21.47 6.78 12.32
C GLN A 43 -20.40 6.64 11.23
N LEU A 44 -20.68 7.12 10.01
CA LEU A 44 -19.70 7.14 8.93
C LEU A 44 -18.46 7.98 9.29
N SER A 45 -18.65 9.15 9.91
CA SER A 45 -17.55 9.99 10.37
C SER A 45 -16.69 9.29 11.41
N THR A 46 -17.31 8.57 12.35
CA THR A 46 -16.60 7.80 13.38
C THR A 46 -15.77 6.67 12.76
N ASN A 47 -16.37 5.93 11.83
CA ASN A 47 -15.67 4.86 11.11
C ASN A 47 -14.50 5.40 10.27
N ALA A 48 -14.66 6.56 9.65
CA ALA A 48 -13.59 7.20 8.87
C ALA A 48 -12.42 7.61 9.77
N ASP A 49 -12.68 8.24 10.92
CA ASP A 49 -11.64 8.61 11.89
C ASP A 49 -10.89 7.37 12.42
N GLU A 50 -11.61 6.28 12.69
CA GLU A 50 -11.00 5.03 13.12
C GLU A 50 -10.12 4.41 12.04
N ALA A 51 -10.59 4.37 10.79
CA ALA A 51 -9.79 3.86 9.67
C ALA A 51 -8.49 4.66 9.47
N ILE A 52 -8.58 6.00 9.51
CA ILE A 52 -7.40 6.89 9.40
C ILE A 52 -6.41 6.61 10.54
N ARG A 53 -6.92 6.43 11.77
CA ARG A 53 -6.09 6.08 12.94
C ARG A 53 -5.37 4.75 12.75
N ILE A 54 -6.08 3.72 12.29
CA ILE A 54 -5.51 2.39 12.06
C ILE A 54 -4.40 2.46 11.00
N VAL A 55 -4.67 3.09 9.85
CA VAL A 55 -3.65 3.24 8.79
C VAL A 55 -2.42 3.97 9.30
N SER A 56 -2.61 5.06 10.05
CA SER A 56 -1.51 5.84 10.64
C SER A 56 -0.63 5.02 11.59
N GLN A 57 -1.19 4.00 12.25
CA GLN A 57 -0.45 3.10 13.14
C GLN A 57 0.22 1.94 12.39
N VAL A 58 -0.44 1.36 11.39
CA VAL A 58 0.02 0.17 10.69
C VAL A 58 1.05 0.51 9.61
N LEU A 59 0.88 1.64 8.91
CA LEU A 59 1.74 1.99 7.78
C LEU A 59 3.24 2.13 8.15
N PRO A 60 3.62 2.78 9.28
CA PRO A 60 5.01 2.84 9.69
C PRO A 60 5.61 1.47 10.01
N VAL A 61 4.82 0.59 10.65
CA VAL A 61 5.24 -0.78 10.98
C VAL A 61 5.47 -1.60 9.72
N TYR A 62 4.55 -1.50 8.77
CA TYR A 62 4.68 -2.14 7.46
C TYR A 62 5.91 -1.61 6.69
N SER A 63 6.06 -0.29 6.60
CA SER A 63 7.21 0.34 5.91
C SER A 63 8.53 -0.15 6.49
N LYS A 64 8.64 -0.18 7.82
CA LYS A 64 9.84 -0.68 8.50
C LYS A 64 10.11 -2.16 8.17
N ALA A 65 9.09 -3.01 8.18
CA ALA A 65 9.24 -4.43 7.86
C ALA A 65 9.71 -4.64 6.40
N VAL A 66 9.22 -3.82 5.47
CA VAL A 66 9.67 -3.82 4.06
C VAL A 66 11.13 -3.37 3.96
N ASP A 67 11.51 -2.30 4.66
CA ASP A 67 12.90 -1.81 4.67
C ASP A 67 13.87 -2.85 5.25
N GLU A 68 13.48 -3.53 6.34
CA GLU A 68 14.25 -4.62 6.94
C GLU A 68 14.37 -5.82 6.00
N GLN A 69 13.29 -6.18 5.30
CA GLN A 69 13.31 -7.21 4.27
C GLN A 69 14.28 -6.83 3.14
N GLU A 70 14.21 -5.62 2.60
CA GLU A 70 15.12 -5.15 1.54
C GLU A 70 16.60 -5.27 1.99
N LEU A 71 16.90 -4.91 3.24
CA LEU A 71 18.24 -5.02 3.81
C LEU A 71 18.74 -6.47 3.84
N ILE A 72 17.89 -7.42 4.25
CA ILE A 72 18.21 -8.85 4.31
C ILE A 72 18.48 -9.42 2.92
N PHE A 73 17.70 -9.02 1.90
CA PHE A 73 17.82 -9.55 0.55
C PHE A 73 18.89 -8.85 -0.31
N LYS A 74 19.33 -7.64 0.05
CA LYS A 74 20.38 -6.89 -0.64
C LYS A 74 21.67 -7.70 -0.91
N PRO A 75 22.26 -8.45 0.05
CA PRO A 75 23.46 -9.25 -0.22
C PRO A 75 23.21 -10.42 -1.18
N PHE A 76 22.00 -10.98 -1.23
CA PHE A 76 21.67 -12.11 -2.10
C PHE A 76 21.61 -11.71 -3.57
N ASN A 77 21.14 -10.50 -3.90
CA ASN A 77 21.17 -10.00 -5.29
C ASN A 77 22.59 -10.02 -5.86
N HIS A 78 23.57 -9.59 -5.06
CA HIS A 78 24.97 -9.64 -5.47
C HIS A 78 25.46 -11.08 -5.69
N LEU A 79 25.06 -12.02 -4.82
CA LEU A 79 25.43 -13.43 -4.96
C LEU A 79 24.78 -14.07 -6.20
N ILE A 80 23.51 -13.76 -6.48
CA ILE A 80 22.79 -14.24 -7.67
C ILE A 80 23.51 -13.77 -8.94
N THR A 81 23.83 -12.47 -9.05
CA THR A 81 24.57 -11.93 -10.19
C THR A 81 25.95 -12.56 -10.35
N ARG A 82 26.71 -12.73 -9.24
CA ARG A 82 28.01 -13.41 -9.28
C ARG A 82 27.87 -14.87 -9.73
N SER A 83 26.89 -15.59 -9.20
CA SER A 83 26.64 -16.99 -9.54
C SER A 83 26.30 -17.15 -11.02
N TYR A 84 25.43 -16.29 -11.56
CA TYR A 84 25.13 -16.27 -12.99
C TYR A 84 26.38 -15.96 -13.84
N ASN A 85 27.22 -15.02 -13.42
CA ASN A 85 28.47 -14.71 -14.13
C ASN A 85 29.45 -15.89 -14.13
N TYR A 86 29.52 -16.67 -13.05
CA TYR A 86 30.30 -17.92 -13.04
C TYR A 86 29.72 -18.95 -14.00
N LEU A 87 28.39 -19.16 -13.99
CA LEU A 87 27.72 -20.10 -14.89
C LEU A 87 27.92 -19.71 -16.36
N LYS A 88 27.95 -18.42 -16.68
CA LYS A 88 28.25 -17.91 -18.03
C LYS A 88 29.62 -18.34 -18.56
N VAL A 89 30.59 -18.55 -17.67
CA VAL A 89 31.93 -19.02 -18.02
C VAL A 89 32.01 -20.54 -18.05
N ALA A 90 31.21 -21.22 -17.23
CA ALA A 90 31.28 -22.68 -17.06
C ALA A 90 30.38 -23.47 -18.02
N ILE A 91 29.33 -22.85 -18.57
CA ILE A 91 28.32 -23.51 -19.41
C ILE A 91 28.46 -23.04 -20.86
N ASP A 92 28.73 -23.98 -21.76
CA ASP A 92 28.77 -23.73 -23.20
C ASP A 92 27.39 -23.93 -23.87
N ASN A 93 26.46 -24.64 -23.22
CA ASN A 93 25.12 -24.87 -23.74
C ASN A 93 24.24 -23.60 -23.62
N PRO A 94 23.82 -22.99 -24.74
CA PRO A 94 23.06 -21.74 -24.72
C PRO A 94 21.67 -21.87 -24.10
N ALA A 95 21.02 -23.05 -24.18
CA ALA A 95 19.69 -23.26 -23.61
C ALA A 95 19.73 -23.31 -22.07
N GLU A 96 20.77 -23.94 -21.53
CA GLU A 96 21.02 -23.97 -20.07
C GLU A 96 21.39 -22.59 -19.54
N LEU A 97 22.21 -21.84 -20.29
CA LEU A 97 22.57 -20.46 -19.93
C LEU A 97 21.35 -19.54 -19.92
N GLN A 98 20.44 -19.67 -20.89
CA GLN A 98 19.19 -18.91 -20.92
C GLN A 98 18.26 -19.26 -19.74
N THR A 99 18.24 -20.52 -19.33
CA THR A 99 17.50 -20.97 -18.15
C THR A 99 18.09 -20.35 -16.87
N ALA A 100 19.41 -20.40 -16.70
CA ALA A 100 20.10 -19.79 -15.57
C ALA A 100 19.88 -18.28 -15.49
N LYS A 101 19.88 -17.59 -16.64
CA LYS A 101 19.56 -16.15 -16.73
C LYS A 101 18.15 -15.86 -16.24
N THR A 102 17.16 -16.64 -16.71
CA THR A 102 15.75 -16.48 -16.34
C THR A 102 15.54 -16.65 -14.83
N LEU A 103 16.22 -17.63 -14.22
CA LEU A 103 16.19 -17.84 -12.77
C LEU A 103 16.84 -16.67 -12.00
N ALA A 104 17.98 -16.17 -12.47
CA ALA A 104 18.66 -15.03 -11.85
C ALA A 104 17.81 -13.74 -11.92
N ASP A 105 17.21 -13.48 -13.07
CA ASP A 105 16.32 -12.32 -13.28
C ASP A 105 15.06 -12.42 -12.42
N THR A 106 14.50 -13.63 -12.27
CA THR A 106 13.32 -13.84 -11.42
C THR A 106 13.65 -13.60 -9.94
N ASN A 107 14.76 -14.16 -9.44
CA ASN A 107 15.16 -14.02 -8.05
C ASN A 107 15.56 -12.59 -7.67
N THR A 108 16.16 -11.84 -8.61
CA THR A 108 16.48 -10.42 -8.38
C THR A 108 15.23 -9.53 -8.42
N ARG A 109 14.20 -9.90 -9.19
CA ARG A 109 12.90 -9.21 -9.25
C ARG A 109 11.99 -9.47 -8.04
N ILE A 110 12.20 -10.56 -7.29
CA ILE A 110 11.48 -10.87 -6.04
C ILE A 110 11.90 -9.90 -4.89
N ASN A 111 12.88 -9.01 -5.12
CA ASN A 111 13.17 -7.91 -4.21
C ASN A 111 11.93 -7.00 -4.05
N PRO A 112 11.43 -6.75 -2.83
CA PRO A 112 10.12 -6.11 -2.54
C PRO A 112 9.85 -4.78 -3.26
N ARG A 113 10.89 -4.07 -3.72
CA ARG A 113 10.79 -2.79 -4.44
C ARG A 113 9.99 -2.83 -5.76
N TYR A 114 9.79 -4.01 -6.36
CA TYR A 114 9.01 -4.16 -7.60
C TYR A 114 7.63 -4.81 -7.40
N LEU A 115 7.32 -5.29 -6.19
CA LEU A 115 6.00 -5.83 -5.85
C LEU A 115 5.00 -4.73 -5.47
N THR A 116 5.48 -3.57 -5.00
CA THR A 116 4.65 -2.41 -4.65
C THR A 116 4.27 -1.50 -5.83
N MET A 117 4.62 -1.89 -7.06
CA MET A 117 4.27 -1.15 -8.29
C MET A 117 3.23 -1.88 -9.15
N ALA A 118 2.66 -2.97 -8.64
CA ALA A 118 1.70 -3.84 -9.35
C ALA A 118 0.24 -3.70 -8.85
N GLU A 119 -0.05 -2.72 -7.99
CA GLU A 119 -1.38 -2.33 -7.52
C GLU A 119 -1.57 -0.83 -7.66
#